data_AF-A0A969SDC1-F1
#
_entry.id   AF-A0A969SDC1-F1
#
_cell.length_a   1.000
_cell.length_b   1.000
_cell.length_c   1.000
_cell.angle_alpha   90.00
_cell.angle_beta   90.00
_cell.angle_gamma   90.00
#
_symmetry.space_group_name_H-M   'P 1'
#
loop_
_entity.id
_entity.type
_entity.pdbx_description
1 polymer ?
#
loop_
_entity_poly.entity_id
_entity_poly.type
_entity_poly.pdbx_seq_one_letter_code
_entity_poly.pdbx_strand_id
1 'polypeptide(L)'
;MPLSPAAAAAIETDPRLLERVVTGGDDYEILATVPSDDLDAFVSAATRAGVAVTAIGEITAEPGLPVLYGPEGPMKLKQMSFSHF
;
A
#
# COMPACT_ATOMS: atom_id res chain seq x y z
N MET A 1 3.14 1.74 2.90
CA MET A 1 2.58 0.38 2.81
C MET A 1 3.10 -0.48 3.94
N PRO A 2 2.29 -1.39 4.50
CA PRO A 2 2.80 -2.38 5.43
C PRO A 2 3.76 -3.32 4.68
N LEU A 3 5.00 -3.42 5.15
CA LEU A 3 6.01 -4.30 4.57
C LEU A 3 6.36 -5.39 5.59
N SER A 4 6.51 -6.63 5.12
CA SER A 4 7.14 -7.66 5.95
C SER A 4 8.60 -7.26 6.25
N PRO A 5 9.20 -7.73 7.35
CA PRO A 5 10.60 -7.42 7.66
C PRO A 5 11.57 -7.80 6.52
N ALA A 6 11.30 -8.91 5.83
CA ALA A 6 12.10 -9.35 4.68
C ALA A 6 11.95 -8.42 3.47
N ALA A 7 10.72 -7.98 3.16
CA ALA A 7 10.48 -7.04 2.08
C ALA A 7 11.13 -5.68 2.37
N ALA A 8 11.05 -5.20 3.62
CA ALA A 8 11.70 -3.97 4.05
C ALA A 8 13.23 -4.05 3.89
N ALA A 9 13.86 -5.11 4.38
CA ALA A 9 15.31 -5.32 4.26
C ALA A 9 15.77 -5.45 2.80
N ALA A 10 14.97 -6.11 1.95
CA ALA A 10 15.25 -6.21 0.53
C ALA A 10 15.19 -4.84 -0.18
N ILE A 11 14.18 -4.02 0.12
CA ILE A 11 14.04 -2.66 -0.42
C ILE A 11 15.17 -1.75 0.06
N GLU A 12 15.59 -1.86 1.32
CA GLU A 12 16.73 -1.11 1.85
C GLU A 12 18.02 -1.42 1.09
N THR A 13 18.19 -2.68 0.69
CA THR A 13 19.35 -3.14 -0.11
C THR A 13 19.25 -2.73 -1.59
N ASP A 14 18.04 -2.81 -2.17
CA ASP A 14 17.77 -2.42 -3.56
C ASP A 14 16.41 -1.70 -3.67
N PRO A 15 16.40 -0.35 -3.67
CA PRO A 15 15.17 0.43 -3.76
C PRO A 15 14.31 0.14 -4.99
N ARG A 16 14.88 -0.43 -6.06
CA ARG A 16 14.14 -0.82 -7.27
C ARG A 16 13.15 -1.95 -7.01
N LEU A 17 13.32 -2.71 -5.93
CA LEU A 17 12.40 -3.77 -5.54
C LEU A 17 11.05 -3.24 -5.05
N LEU A 18 10.95 -1.94 -4.73
CA LEU A 18 9.68 -1.31 -4.36
C LEU A 18 8.62 -1.49 -5.46
N GLU A 19 8.99 -1.27 -6.73
CA GLU A 19 8.05 -1.44 -7.87
C GLU A 19 7.50 -2.88 -7.92
N ARG A 20 8.33 -3.88 -7.60
CA ARG A 20 7.92 -5.28 -7.59
C ARG A 20 7.04 -5.62 -6.39
N VAL A 21 7.29 -5.04 -5.22
CA VAL A 21 6.45 -5.24 -4.04
C VAL A 21 5.06 -4.65 -4.23
N VAL A 22 4.93 -3.49 -4.89
CA VAL A 22 3.63 -2.83 -5.08
C VAL A 22 2.81 -3.38 -6.26
N THR A 23 3.41 -4.23 -7.11
CA THR A 23 2.76 -4.79 -8.31
C THR A 23 2.69 -6.33 -8.31
N GLY A 24 3.23 -6.99 -7.28
CA GLY A 24 3.40 -8.44 -7.23
C GLY A 24 2.10 -9.22 -7.08
N GLY A 25 1.23 -8.84 -6.14
CA GLY A 25 0.03 -9.59 -5.79
C GLY A 25 0.31 -10.79 -4.87
N ASP A 26 -0.67 -11.71 -4.76
CA ASP A 26 -0.68 -12.87 -3.87
C ASP A 26 -0.55 -12.57 -2.36
N ASP A 27 -0.78 -11.31 -1.96
CA ASP A 27 -0.78 -10.92 -0.54
C ASP A 27 -2.03 -11.40 0.22
N TYR A 28 -3.16 -11.56 -0.49
CA TYR A 28 -4.48 -11.87 0.09
C TYR A 28 -4.92 -10.93 1.23
N GLU A 29 -4.40 -9.69 1.23
CA GLU A 29 -4.73 -8.64 2.19
C GLU A 29 -6.01 -7.88 1.81
N ILE A 30 -6.64 -7.23 2.80
CA ILE A 30 -7.82 -6.40 2.59
C ILE A 30 -7.39 -4.94 2.35
N LEU A 31 -7.77 -4.39 1.20
CA LEU A 31 -7.72 -2.95 0.94
C LEU A 31 -9.09 -2.33 1.20
N ALA A 32 -9.16 -1.35 2.09
CA ALA A 32 -10.39 -0.66 2.46
C ALA A 32 -10.20 0.86 2.48
N THR A 33 -11.30 1.58 2.24
CA THR A 33 -11.39 3.03 2.44
C THR A 33 -12.26 3.32 3.67
N VAL A 34 -11.87 4.33 4.43
CA VAL A 34 -12.56 4.78 5.64
C VAL A 34 -12.65 6.31 5.56
N PRO A 35 -13.77 6.93 5.94
CA PRO A 35 -13.83 8.39 6.08
C PRO A 35 -12.71 8.90 6.99
N SER A 36 -12.13 10.06 6.65
CA SER A 36 -11.02 10.66 7.42
C SER A 36 -11.36 10.81 8.89
N ASP A 37 -12.59 11.23 9.19
CA ASP A 37 -13.08 11.51 10.53
C ASP A 37 -13.22 10.23 11.38
N ASP A 38 -13.32 9.07 10.74
CA ASP A 38 -13.46 7.76 11.39
C ASP A 38 -12.13 6.98 11.46
N LEU A 39 -11.04 7.50 10.88
CA LEU A 39 -9.77 6.78 10.75
C LEU A 39 -9.20 6.34 12.10
N ASP A 40 -9.16 7.25 13.08
CA ASP A 40 -8.62 6.95 14.41
C ASP A 40 -9.47 5.91 15.14
N ALA A 41 -10.79 6.00 15.02
CA ALA A 41 -11.72 5.04 15.61
C ALA A 41 -11.56 3.65 14.99
N PHE A 42 -11.39 3.59 13.67
CA PHE A 42 -11.14 2.36 12.92
C PHE A 42 -9.82 1.71 13.32
N VAL A 43 -8.71 2.46 13.35
CA VAL A 43 -7.39 1.96 13.77
C VAL A 43 -7.43 1.44 15.20
N SER A 44 -8.10 2.17 16.10
CA SER A 44 -8.29 1.75 17.49
C SER A 44 -9.07 0.44 17.60
N ALA A 45 -10.14 0.27 16.81
CA ALA A 45 -10.94 -0.95 16.78
C ALA A 45 -10.14 -2.14 16.21
N ALA A 46 -9.42 -1.95 15.11
CA ALA A 46 -8.56 -2.97 14.51
C ALA A 46 -7.47 -3.44 15.49
N THR A 47 -6.83 -2.49 16.18
CA THR A 47 -5.83 -2.79 17.21
C THR A 47 -6.41 -3.63 18.34
N ARG A 48 -7.60 -3.29 18.86
CA ARG A 48 -8.29 -4.10 19.88
C ARG A 48 -8.66 -5.50 19.39
N ALA A 49 -8.96 -5.63 18.10
CA ALA A 49 -9.25 -6.91 17.46
C ALA A 49 -7.98 -7.73 17.13
N GLY A 50 -6.78 -7.18 17.35
CA GLY A 50 -5.52 -7.83 16.99
C GLY A 50 -5.26 -7.88 15.48
N VAL A 51 -5.91 -7.00 14.70
CA VAL A 51 -5.73 -6.89 13.25
C VAL A 51 -4.82 -5.70 12.95
N ALA A 52 -3.69 -5.96 12.29
CA ALA A 52 -2.81 -4.90 11.84
C ALA A 52 -3.46 -4.14 10.67
N VAL A 53 -3.48 -2.81 10.78
CA VAL A 53 -3.94 -1.91 9.72
C VAL A 53 -2.93 -0.80 9.51
N THR A 54 -2.84 -0.28 8.30
CA THR A 54 -1.93 0.82 7.97
C THR A 54 -2.62 1.75 6.99
N ALA A 55 -2.72 3.03 7.31
CA ALA A 55 -3.13 4.04 6.35
C ALA A 55 -2.03 4.20 5.29
N ILE A 56 -2.36 4.00 4.01
CA ILE A 56 -1.38 3.99 2.91
C ILE A 56 -1.62 5.10 1.86
N GLY A 57 -2.63 5.94 2.05
CA GLY A 57 -2.96 7.02 1.13
C GLY A 57 -4.32 7.63 1.43
N GLU A 58 -4.78 8.47 0.51
CA GLU A 58 -6.04 9.19 0.58
C GLU A 58 -6.76 9.07 -0.77
N ILE A 59 -8.09 8.98 -0.73
CA ILE A 59 -8.93 9.06 -1.93
C ILE A 59 -9.20 10.53 -2.21
N THR A 60 -8.84 11.02 -3.40
CA THR A 60 -9.12 12.40 -3.81
C THR A 60 -10.34 12.47 -4.72
N ALA A 61 -10.85 13.68 -4.94
CA ALA A 61 -12.03 13.90 -5.79
C ALA A 61 -11.72 13.70 -7.28
N GLU A 62 -10.46 13.84 -7.69
CA GLU A 62 -10.02 13.67 -9.06
C GLU A 62 -10.12 12.19 -9.49
N PRO A 63 -10.89 11.88 -10.54
CA PRO A 63 -10.90 10.53 -11.11
C PRO A 63 -9.55 10.19 -11.72
N GLY A 64 -9.05 8.99 -11.46
CA GLY A 64 -7.78 8.54 -12.03
C GLY A 64 -7.28 7.23 -11.44
N LEU A 65 -6.14 6.78 -11.96
CA LEU A 65 -5.38 5.68 -11.35
C LEU A 65 -4.71 6.15 -10.06
N PRO A 66 -4.51 5.26 -9.08
CA PRO A 66 -3.76 5.59 -7.89
C PRO A 66 -2.32 5.99 -8.25
N VAL A 67 -1.81 7.02 -7.59
CA VAL A 67 -0.41 7.47 -7.73
C VAL A 67 0.38 6.98 -6.53
N LEU A 68 1.42 6.19 -6.78
CA LEU A 68 2.35 5.75 -5.75
C LEU A 68 3.53 6.71 -5.67
N TYR A 69 3.95 7.03 -4.46
CA TYR A 69 5.10 7.88 -4.19
C TYR A 69 6.24 7.04 -3.61
N GLY A 70 7.37 7.06 -4.29
CA GLY A 70 8.64 6.49 -3.82
C GLY A 70 9.54 7.58 -3.22
N PRO A 71 10.78 7.21 -2.83
CA PRO A 71 11.74 8.16 -2.25
C PRO A 71 12.05 9.38 -3.14
N GLU A 72 11.93 9.22 -4.46
CA GLU A 72 12.22 10.27 -5.46
C GLU A 72 10.96 11.00 -5.97
N GLY A 73 9.79 10.69 -5.40
CA GLY A 73 8.50 11.28 -5.80
C GLY A 73 7.58 10.29 -6.53
N PRO A 74 6.64 10.77 -7.38
CA PRO A 74 5.63 9.91 -8.01
C PRO A 74 6.27 8.88 -8.93
N MET A 75 5.89 7.63 -8.75
CA MET A 75 6.42 6.47 -9.48
C MET A 75 5.59 6.21 -10.74
N LYS A 76 6.28 5.96 -11.86
CA LYS A 76 5.67 5.36 -13.06
C LYS A 76 5.87 3.86 -13.00
N LEU A 77 4.81 3.13 -12.67
CA LEU A 77 4.82 1.67 -12.67
C LEU A 77 4.75 1.16 -14.12
N LYS A 78 5.60 0.21 -14.49
CA LYS A 78 5.58 -0.42 -15.81
C LYS A 78 4.38 -1.37 -15.98
N GLN A 79 3.85 -1.86 -14.87
CA GLN A 79 2.70 -2.75 -14.80
C GLN A 79 1.83 -2.33 -13.61
N MET A 80 0.53 -2.16 -13.83
CA MET A 80 -0.39 -1.67 -12.78
C MET A 80 -1.14 -2.78 -12.05
N SER A 81 -1.23 -3.96 -12.65
CA SER A 81 -1.91 -5.12 -12.07
C SER A 81 -1.31 -6.41 -12.58
N PHE A 82 -1.50 -7.48 -11.83
CA PHE A 82 -1.32 -8.82 -12.37
C PHE A 82 -2.27 -9.02 -13.57
N SER A 83 -1.78 -9.70 -14.62
CA SER A 83 -2.57 -10.08 -15.79
C SER A 83 -2.34 -11.56 -16.07
N HIS A 84 -3.42 -12.33 -16.22
CA HIS A 84 -3.32 -13.69 -16.74
C HIS A 84 -3.27 -13.65 -18.28
N PHE A 85 -2.15 -14.12 -18.82
CA PHE A 85 -1.83 -14.31 -20.24
C PHE A 85 -1.87 -13.08 -21.15
#